data_AF-A0A355H4I1-F1
#
_entry.id   AF-A0A355H4I1-F1
#
_cell.length_a   1.000
_cell.length_b   1.000
_cell.length_c   1.000
_cell.angle_alpha   90.00
_cell.angle_beta   90.00
_cell.angle_gamma   90.00
#
_symmetry.space_group_name_H-M   'P 1'
#
loop_
_entity.id
_entity.type
_entity.pdbx_description
1 polymer ?
#
loop_
_entity_poly.entity_id
_entity_poly.type
_entity_poly.pdbx_seq_one_letter_code
_entity_poly.pdbx_strand_id
1 'polypeptide(L)'
;ICTHGRHDKCCAKFGQELADKMRYHVLKQKTSIEVWESSHLGGHRFAPTMLDFPTGLAYGRLTPDEIPNFLASRKEGLVYGPAYRGTVFLSELEQVAEANVQHYCSMRNWSCQFQIQNLEKISEEKFRCIAMFRKSESSINPQNNIPDELPFTFKLKGFESPSGCDELEVRKLRKCWELESTIPSNNFL
;
A
#
# COMPACT_ATOMS: atom_id res chain seq x y z
N ILE A 1 -2.95 6.02 -13.81
CA ILE A 1 -3.08 4.54 -13.70
C ILE A 1 -2.24 3.91 -14.79
N CYS A 2 -1.42 2.91 -14.47
CA CYS A 2 -0.60 2.23 -15.47
C CYS A 2 -1.49 1.34 -16.36
N THR A 3 -1.53 1.63 -17.66
CA THR A 3 -2.23 0.81 -18.68
C THR A 3 -1.24 0.20 -19.69
N HIS A 4 0.07 0.30 -19.40
CA HIS A 4 1.11 -0.20 -20.29
C HIS A 4 1.14 -1.74 -20.33
N GLY A 5 1.21 -2.30 -21.55
CA GLY A 5 1.21 -3.74 -21.79
C GLY A 5 2.45 -4.33 -22.48
N ARG A 6 3.45 -3.53 -22.87
CA ARG A 6 4.62 -4.05 -23.60
C ARG A 6 5.65 -4.76 -22.71
N HIS A 7 5.77 -4.35 -21.45
CA HIS A 7 6.68 -5.01 -20.49
C HIS A 7 6.02 -6.18 -19.75
N ASP A 8 4.73 -6.05 -19.44
CA ASP A 8 3.91 -7.09 -18.84
C ASP A 8 2.44 -6.74 -19.16
N LYS A 9 1.64 -7.72 -19.57
CA LYS A 9 0.23 -7.53 -19.94
C LYS A 9 -0.68 -7.29 -18.72
N CYS A 10 -0.22 -7.51 -17.49
CA CYS A 10 -1.06 -7.38 -16.30
C CYS A 10 -1.65 -5.97 -16.16
N CYS A 11 -0.84 -4.91 -16.33
CA CYS A 11 -1.35 -3.54 -16.25
C CYS A 11 -2.21 -3.16 -17.46
N ALA A 12 -1.93 -3.63 -18.67
CA ALA A 12 -2.83 -3.41 -19.80
C ALA A 12 -4.20 -4.06 -19.60
N LYS A 13 -4.27 -5.23 -18.97
CA LYS A 13 -5.54 -5.91 -18.68
C LYS A 13 -6.27 -5.25 -17.51
N PHE A 14 -5.68 -5.26 -16.32
CA PHE A 14 -6.37 -4.84 -15.09
C PHE A 14 -6.35 -3.32 -14.90
N GLY A 15 -5.34 -2.63 -15.43
CA GLY A 15 -5.20 -1.18 -15.31
C GLY A 15 -6.17 -0.43 -16.21
N GLN A 16 -6.47 -0.96 -17.41
CA GLN A 16 -7.47 -0.35 -18.29
C GLN A 16 -8.86 -0.38 -17.64
N GLU A 17 -9.27 -1.55 -17.15
CA GLU A 17 -10.54 -1.69 -16.43
C GLU A 17 -10.62 -0.75 -15.22
N LEU A 18 -9.55 -0.68 -14.41
CA LEU A 18 -9.49 0.24 -13.29
C LEU A 18 -9.63 1.72 -13.74
N ALA A 19 -8.97 2.12 -14.82
CA ALA A 19 -9.02 3.49 -15.33
C ALA A 19 -10.43 3.88 -15.78
N ASP A 20 -11.11 3.01 -16.54
CA ASP A 20 -12.45 3.28 -17.04
C ASP A 20 -13.48 3.34 -15.91
N LYS A 21 -13.39 2.44 -14.94
CA LYS A 21 -14.25 2.46 -13.75
C LYS A 21 -13.97 3.66 -12.86
N MET A 22 -12.70 4.04 -12.68
CA MET A 22 -12.32 5.23 -11.91
C MET A 22 -12.91 6.50 -12.54
N ARG A 23 -12.80 6.65 -13.88
CA ARG A 23 -13.43 7.76 -14.62
C ARG A 23 -14.94 7.83 -14.37
N TYR A 24 -15.62 6.69 -14.47
CA TYR A 24 -17.07 6.61 -14.20
C TYR A 24 -17.42 7.11 -12.78
N HIS A 25 -16.70 6.64 -11.76
CA HIS A 25 -16.96 7.04 -10.37
C HIS A 25 -16.64 8.51 -10.10
N VAL A 26 -15.52 9.01 -10.62
CA VAL A 26 -15.10 10.42 -10.52
C VAL A 26 -16.14 11.36 -11.15
N LEU A 27 -16.60 11.04 -12.37
CA LEU A 27 -17.65 11.81 -13.06
C LEU A 27 -18.96 11.82 -12.27
N LYS A 28 -19.38 10.67 -11.73
CA LYS A 28 -20.62 10.55 -10.94
C LYS A 28 -20.57 11.38 -9.65
N GLN A 29 -19.41 11.49 -9.03
CA GLN A 29 -19.21 12.29 -7.81
C GLN A 29 -19.04 13.79 -8.09
N LYS A 30 -19.00 14.23 -9.37
CA LYS A 30 -18.77 15.62 -9.77
C LYS A 30 -17.51 16.23 -9.13
N THR A 31 -16.46 15.43 -8.98
CA THR A 31 -15.18 15.92 -8.44
C THR A 31 -14.34 16.57 -9.54
N SER A 32 -13.36 17.37 -9.15
CA SER A 32 -12.36 17.93 -10.07
C SER A 32 -11.18 16.98 -10.32
N ILE A 33 -11.31 15.70 -9.97
CA ILE A 33 -10.24 14.72 -10.12
C ILE A 33 -10.15 14.36 -11.61
N GLU A 34 -8.93 14.31 -12.14
CA GLU A 34 -8.68 13.80 -13.48
C GLU A 34 -8.06 12.40 -13.41
N VAL A 35 -8.46 11.51 -14.32
CA VAL A 35 -7.95 10.14 -14.39
C VAL A 35 -7.12 9.99 -15.65
N TRP A 36 -5.80 9.98 -15.45
CA TRP A 36 -4.81 9.84 -16.50
C TRP A 36 -4.33 8.39 -16.62
N GLU A 37 -4.16 7.95 -17.85
CA GLU A 37 -3.41 6.74 -18.16
C GLU A 37 -1.91 7.06 -18.22
N SER A 38 -1.10 6.08 -17.84
CA SER A 38 0.35 6.23 -17.74
C SER A 38 1.05 5.02 -18.34
N SER A 39 2.27 5.28 -18.81
CA SER A 39 3.26 4.25 -19.05
C SER A 39 3.68 3.57 -17.73
N HIS A 40 4.69 2.70 -17.79
CA HIS A 40 5.07 1.83 -16.68
C HIS A 40 5.50 2.60 -15.41
N LEU A 41 4.74 2.43 -14.33
CA LEU A 41 5.00 3.03 -13.02
C LEU A 41 5.87 2.16 -12.09
N GLY A 42 6.31 0.98 -12.55
CA GLY A 42 6.96 0.01 -11.68
C GLY A 42 5.98 -0.86 -10.89
N GLY A 43 6.45 -2.03 -10.47
CA GLY A 43 5.68 -2.94 -9.62
C GLY A 43 4.50 -3.63 -10.31
N HIS A 44 4.63 -4.06 -11.58
CA HIS A 44 3.57 -4.81 -12.30
C HIS A 44 3.06 -6.05 -11.54
N ARG A 45 3.87 -6.62 -10.62
CA ARG A 45 3.43 -7.70 -9.71
C ARG A 45 2.31 -7.30 -8.74
N PHE A 46 2.07 -6.00 -8.64
CA PHE A 46 0.99 -5.37 -7.89
C PHE A 46 -0.03 -4.73 -8.85
N ALA A 47 -0.07 -5.14 -10.12
CA ALA A 47 -1.03 -4.62 -11.08
C ALA A 47 -2.47 -4.83 -10.57
N PRO A 48 -3.39 -3.90 -10.89
CA PRO A 48 -3.12 -2.62 -11.54
C PRO A 48 -2.36 -1.65 -10.61
N THR A 49 -1.43 -0.86 -11.15
CA THR A 49 -0.68 0.16 -10.37
C THR A 49 -1.17 1.57 -10.67
N MET A 50 -1.22 2.41 -9.64
CA MET A 50 -1.68 3.79 -9.71
C MET A 50 -0.81 4.68 -8.81
N LEU A 51 -0.68 5.94 -9.18
CA LEU A 51 -0.09 7.00 -8.38
C LEU A 51 -1.13 8.12 -8.24
N ASP A 52 -1.39 8.58 -7.03
CA ASP A 52 -2.25 9.73 -6.76
C ASP A 52 -1.43 11.03 -6.68
N PHE A 53 -1.92 12.08 -7.32
CA PHE A 53 -1.30 13.40 -7.31
C PHE A 53 -2.21 14.43 -6.62
N PRO A 54 -1.62 15.43 -5.93
CA PRO A 54 -0.18 15.67 -5.75
C PRO A 54 0.45 14.87 -4.60
N THR A 55 -0.31 13.97 -3.96
CA THR A 55 0.06 13.32 -2.70
C THR A 55 1.24 12.34 -2.82
N GLY A 56 1.54 11.84 -4.02
CA GLY A 56 2.61 10.86 -4.24
C GLY A 56 2.30 9.47 -3.70
N LEU A 57 1.03 9.20 -3.34
CA LEU A 57 0.62 7.92 -2.77
C LEU A 57 0.54 6.86 -3.88
N ALA A 58 1.36 5.82 -3.76
CA ALA A 58 1.34 4.70 -4.69
C ALA A 58 0.35 3.63 -4.25
N TYR A 59 -0.41 3.11 -5.19
CA TYR A 59 -1.40 2.05 -4.98
C TYR A 59 -1.14 0.88 -5.94
N GLY A 60 -1.51 -0.31 -5.51
CA GLY A 60 -1.48 -1.52 -6.32
C GLY A 60 -2.58 -2.49 -5.91
N ARG A 61 -3.01 -3.35 -6.83
CA ARG A 61 -4.08 -4.35 -6.61
C ARG A 61 -5.43 -3.75 -6.23
N LEU A 62 -5.63 -2.44 -6.42
CA LEU A 62 -6.93 -1.80 -6.23
C LEU A 62 -7.91 -2.39 -7.26
N THR A 63 -9.02 -2.94 -6.78
CA THR A 63 -10.06 -3.50 -7.63
C THR A 63 -11.16 -2.47 -7.94
N PRO A 64 -11.94 -2.63 -9.01
CA PRO A 64 -13.05 -1.73 -9.32
C PRO A 64 -14.06 -1.55 -8.18
N ASP A 65 -14.37 -2.61 -7.43
CA ASP A 65 -15.33 -2.57 -6.33
C ASP A 65 -14.84 -1.75 -5.12
N GLU A 66 -13.54 -1.53 -5.01
CA GLU A 66 -12.92 -0.74 -3.95
C GLU A 66 -12.84 0.76 -4.28
N ILE A 67 -13.09 1.16 -5.53
CA ILE A 67 -13.01 2.56 -5.97
C ILE A 67 -13.85 3.51 -5.09
N PRO A 68 -15.11 3.20 -4.73
CA PRO A 68 -15.90 4.09 -3.87
C PRO A 68 -15.22 4.35 -2.52
N ASN A 69 -14.65 3.32 -1.90
CA ASN A 69 -13.96 3.44 -0.61
C ASN A 69 -12.65 4.21 -0.75
N PHE A 70 -11.88 3.96 -1.81
CA PHE A 70 -10.68 4.73 -2.13
C PHE A 70 -11.00 6.23 -2.29
N LEU A 71 -12.02 6.58 -3.07
CA LEU A 71 -12.42 7.97 -3.29
C LEU A 71 -12.94 8.63 -2.02
N ALA A 72 -13.65 7.88 -1.15
CA ALA A 72 -14.07 8.36 0.15
C ALA A 72 -12.87 8.67 1.06
N SER A 73 -11.89 7.75 1.18
CA SER A 73 -10.65 8.01 1.93
C SER A 73 -9.91 9.23 1.38
N ARG A 74 -9.75 9.32 0.06
CA ARG A 74 -9.08 10.45 -0.60
C ARG A 74 -9.77 11.78 -0.33
N LYS A 75 -11.10 11.82 -0.32
CA LYS A 75 -11.89 13.03 -0.01
C LYS A 75 -11.63 13.54 1.41
N GLU A 76 -11.45 12.63 2.36
CA GLU A 76 -11.12 12.94 3.76
C GLU A 76 -9.61 13.19 3.98
N GLY A 77 -8.79 13.18 2.93
CA GLY A 77 -7.34 13.31 3.03
C GLY A 77 -6.66 12.09 3.69
N LEU A 78 -7.34 10.94 3.71
CA LEU A 78 -6.87 9.69 4.31
C LEU A 78 -6.29 8.75 3.26
N VAL A 79 -5.34 7.92 3.69
CA VAL A 79 -4.79 6.83 2.88
C VAL A 79 -5.79 5.67 2.83
N TYR A 80 -6.08 5.16 1.63
CA TYR A 80 -6.82 3.91 1.48
C TYR A 80 -5.87 2.72 1.71
N GLY A 81 -5.77 2.30 2.97
CA GLY A 81 -4.83 1.27 3.44
C GLY A 81 -4.77 0.00 2.59
N PRO A 82 -5.88 -0.67 2.23
CA PRO A 82 -5.88 -2.01 1.62
C PRO A 82 -5.12 -2.15 0.29
N ALA A 83 -4.98 -1.07 -0.47
CA ALA A 83 -4.27 -1.08 -1.75
C ALA A 83 -2.95 -0.28 -1.71
N TYR A 84 -2.61 0.30 -0.56
CA TYR A 84 -1.51 1.26 -0.44
C TYR A 84 -0.13 0.57 -0.47
N ARG A 85 0.83 1.21 -1.14
CA ARG A 85 2.19 0.70 -1.36
C ARG A 85 3.30 1.61 -0.83
N GLY A 86 2.94 2.67 -0.09
CA GLY A 86 3.88 3.69 0.38
C GLY A 86 3.86 4.94 -0.50
N THR A 87 4.42 6.03 0.02
CA THR A 87 4.61 7.26 -0.77
C THR A 87 5.93 7.24 -1.54
N VAL A 88 5.92 7.77 -2.76
CA VAL A 88 7.13 7.82 -3.63
C VAL A 88 8.20 8.78 -3.11
N PHE A 89 7.92 9.55 -2.05
CA PHE A 89 8.85 10.48 -1.43
C PHE A 89 9.73 9.85 -0.35
N LEU A 90 9.49 8.59 0.03
CA LEU A 90 10.23 7.86 1.05
C LEU A 90 11.24 6.89 0.43
N SER A 91 12.25 6.47 1.20
CA SER A 91 13.15 5.38 0.80
C SER A 91 12.43 4.03 0.73
N GLU A 92 13.06 3.02 0.13
CA GLU A 92 12.42 1.71 -0.09
C GLU A 92 11.92 1.04 1.20
N LEU A 93 12.71 1.05 2.27
CA LEU A 93 12.31 0.43 3.54
C LEU A 93 11.25 1.26 4.28
N GLU A 94 11.32 2.59 4.17
CA GLU A 94 10.32 3.49 4.74
C GLU A 94 8.95 3.30 4.06
N GLN A 95 8.92 3.16 2.73
CA GLN A 95 7.69 2.84 1.99
C GLN A 95 7.08 1.52 2.45
N VAL A 96 7.90 0.48 2.65
CA VAL A 96 7.43 -0.83 3.14
C VAL A 96 6.86 -0.71 4.54
N ALA A 97 7.58 -0.03 5.45
CA ALA A 97 7.13 0.19 6.82
C ALA A 97 5.81 0.95 6.86
N GLU A 98 5.75 2.10 6.19
CA GLU A 98 4.56 2.96 6.12
C GLU A 98 3.36 2.20 5.55
N ALA A 99 3.53 1.49 4.43
CA ALA A 99 2.45 0.74 3.80
C ALA A 99 1.89 -0.35 4.72
N ASN A 100 2.75 -1.07 5.45
CA ASN A 100 2.32 -2.11 6.37
C ASN A 100 1.63 -1.55 7.62
N VAL A 101 2.08 -0.40 8.15
CA VAL A 101 1.39 0.27 9.25
C VAL A 101 0.01 0.75 8.81
N GLN A 102 -0.13 1.34 7.62
CA GLN A 102 -1.44 1.72 7.06
C GLN A 102 -2.36 0.50 6.88
N HIS A 103 -1.85 -0.61 6.35
CA HIS A 103 -2.61 -1.86 6.25
C HIS A 103 -3.07 -2.35 7.62
N TYR A 104 -2.16 -2.36 8.61
CA TYR A 104 -2.46 -2.80 9.97
C TYR A 104 -3.57 -1.96 10.61
N CYS A 105 -3.49 -0.63 10.46
CA CYS A 105 -4.52 0.28 10.94
C CYS A 105 -5.86 0.04 10.24
N SER A 106 -5.85 -0.12 8.91
CA SER A 106 -7.06 -0.40 8.13
C SER A 106 -7.73 -1.71 8.55
N MET A 107 -6.98 -2.79 8.76
CA MET A 107 -7.53 -4.08 9.18
C MET A 107 -8.16 -4.03 10.58
N ARG A 108 -7.69 -3.13 11.44
CA ARG A 108 -8.22 -2.93 12.80
C ARG A 108 -9.23 -1.79 12.90
N ASN A 109 -9.58 -1.14 11.78
CA ASN A 109 -10.41 0.07 11.76
C ASN A 109 -9.88 1.17 12.71
N TRP A 110 -8.55 1.33 12.78
CA TRP A 110 -7.91 2.39 13.57
C TRP A 110 -7.89 3.69 12.77
N SER A 111 -8.47 4.74 13.35
CA SER A 111 -8.38 6.11 12.84
C SER A 111 -7.34 6.85 13.66
N CYS A 112 -6.11 6.90 13.14
CA CYS A 112 -4.98 7.53 13.81
C CYS A 112 -3.97 8.05 12.78
N GLN A 113 -3.22 9.08 13.16
CA GLN A 113 -1.99 9.43 12.48
C GLN A 113 -0.85 8.64 13.10
N PHE A 114 0.22 8.39 12.34
CA PHE A 114 1.42 7.79 12.89
C PHE A 114 2.68 8.36 12.24
N GLN A 115 3.81 8.12 12.90
CA GLN A 115 5.14 8.39 12.38
C GLN A 115 6.00 7.13 12.54
N ILE A 116 6.77 6.79 11.50
CA ILE A 116 7.78 5.75 11.60
C ILE A 116 9.02 6.32 12.31
N GLN A 117 9.49 5.63 13.33
CA GLN A 117 10.73 5.91 14.05
C GLN A 117 11.61 4.67 14.13
N ASN A 118 12.88 4.86 14.47
CA ASN A 118 13.86 3.80 14.71
C ASN A 118 13.89 2.74 13.59
N LEU A 119 13.82 3.18 12.33
CA LEU A 119 13.95 2.27 11.20
C LEU A 119 15.40 1.79 11.12
N GLU A 120 15.59 0.50 11.32
CA GLU A 120 16.91 -0.13 11.42
C GLU A 120 16.95 -1.39 10.58
N LYS A 121 17.91 -1.45 9.64
CA LYS A 121 18.23 -2.66 8.89
C LYS A 121 19.14 -3.55 9.74
N ILE A 122 18.59 -4.65 10.25
CA ILE A 122 19.30 -5.61 11.13
C ILE A 122 20.23 -6.50 10.30
N SER A 123 19.79 -6.89 9.10
CA SER A 123 20.58 -7.65 8.13
C SER A 123 20.06 -7.39 6.70
N GLU A 124 20.69 -8.01 5.70
CA GLU A 124 20.19 -7.98 4.31
C GLU A 124 18.78 -8.55 4.15
N GLU A 125 18.32 -9.37 5.10
CA GLU A 125 17.02 -10.05 5.04
C GLU A 125 16.08 -9.68 6.20
N LYS A 126 16.46 -8.71 7.05
CA LYS A 126 15.65 -8.33 8.21
C LYS A 126 15.79 -6.84 8.54
N PHE A 127 14.68 -6.17 8.79
CA PHE A 127 14.66 -4.81 9.32
C PHE A 127 13.51 -4.62 10.31
N ARG A 128 13.57 -3.58 11.13
CA ARG A 128 12.51 -3.21 12.07
C ARG A 128 12.26 -1.70 12.07
N CYS A 129 11.11 -1.31 12.58
CA CYS A 129 10.81 0.08 12.92
C CYS A 129 9.79 0.12 14.08
N ILE A 130 9.52 1.32 14.58
CA ILE A 130 8.46 1.60 15.55
C ILE A 130 7.47 2.58 14.92
N ALA A 131 6.19 2.24 14.94
CA ALA A 131 5.12 3.17 14.59
C ALA A 131 4.67 3.90 15.85
N MET A 132 4.85 5.23 15.88
CA MET A 132 4.34 6.10 16.95
C MET A 132 2.97 6.63 16.55
N PHE A 133 1.93 6.29 17.30
CA PHE A 133 0.56 6.70 16.98
C PHE A 133 0.19 7.99 17.72
N ARG A 134 -0.45 8.91 17.01
CA ARG A 134 -1.10 10.09 17.58
C ARG A 134 -2.60 9.85 17.58
N LYS A 135 -3.17 9.79 18.78
CA LYS A 135 -4.62 9.70 18.97
C LYS A 135 -5.24 11.03 18.55
N SER A 136 -6.29 10.96 17.74
CA SER A 136 -7.10 12.15 17.47
C SER A 136 -7.95 12.45 18.70
N GLU A 137 -8.05 13.72 19.11
CA GLU A 137 -8.92 14.14 20.22
C GLU A 137 -10.40 13.78 20.00
N SER A 138 -10.80 13.50 18.76
CA SER A 138 -12.18 13.17 18.37
C SER A 138 -12.51 11.67 18.38
N SER A 139 -11.55 10.78 18.64
CA SER A 139 -11.82 9.33 18.74
C SER A 139 -12.25 8.91 20.15
N ILE A 140 -13.46 9.32 20.55
CA ILE A 140 -14.15 8.80 21.75
C ILE A 140 -14.86 7.50 21.34
N ASN A 141 -14.12 6.51 20.85
CA ASN A 141 -14.64 5.15 20.76
C ASN A 141 -13.82 4.25 21.70
N PRO A 142 -14.30 4.01 22.94
CA PRO A 142 -13.57 3.29 23.98
C PRO A 142 -13.20 1.83 23.61
N GLN A 143 -13.68 1.32 22.48
CA GLN A 143 -13.38 -0.03 21.99
C GLN A 143 -12.08 -0.15 21.18
N ASN A 144 -11.47 0.95 20.71
CA ASN A 144 -10.21 0.91 19.98
C ASN A 144 -9.05 1.42 20.85
N ASN A 145 -8.49 0.51 21.65
CA ASN A 145 -7.28 0.80 22.43
C ASN A 145 -6.05 0.85 21.49
N ILE A 146 -5.84 1.99 20.84
CA ILE A 146 -4.65 2.24 19.99
C ILE A 146 -3.46 2.49 20.94
N PRO A 147 -2.38 1.69 20.87
CA PRO A 147 -1.20 1.92 21.69
C PRO A 147 -0.48 3.19 21.24
N ASP A 148 0.31 3.80 22.11
CA ASP A 148 1.09 5.00 21.76
C ASP A 148 2.24 4.64 20.79
N GLU A 149 2.77 3.42 20.90
CA GLU A 149 3.78 2.88 19.99
C GLU A 149 3.54 1.39 19.71
N LEU A 150 3.94 0.93 18.52
CA LEU A 150 3.93 -0.48 18.16
C LEU A 150 5.17 -0.81 17.29
N PRO A 151 6.01 -1.77 17.69
CA PRO A 151 7.12 -2.23 16.86
C PRO A 151 6.62 -3.08 15.69
N PHE A 152 7.28 -2.94 14.55
CA PHE A 152 7.08 -3.76 13.35
C PHE A 152 8.41 -4.38 12.96
N THR A 153 8.46 -5.70 12.85
CA THR A 153 9.64 -6.44 12.35
C THR A 153 9.31 -7.07 11.02
N PHE A 154 10.21 -6.93 10.05
CA PHE A 154 10.04 -7.40 8.69
C PHE A 154 11.14 -8.37 8.32
N LYS A 155 10.79 -9.37 7.51
CA LYS A 155 11.74 -10.30 6.91
C LYS A 155 11.59 -10.34 5.41
N LEU A 156 12.70 -10.61 4.73
CA LEU A 156 12.69 -10.82 3.30
C LEU A 156 12.29 -12.27 3.02
N LYS A 157 11.16 -12.47 2.35
CA LYS A 157 10.63 -13.79 2.02
C LYS A 157 10.77 -14.08 0.54
N GLY A 158 11.39 -15.22 0.23
CA GLY A 158 11.42 -15.78 -1.12
C GLY A 158 10.08 -16.39 -1.49
N PHE A 159 9.63 -16.17 -2.73
CA PHE A 159 8.48 -16.84 -3.30
C PHE A 159 8.66 -17.03 -4.81
N GLU A 160 7.99 -18.03 -5.37
CA GLU A 160 7.93 -18.24 -6.81
C GLU A 160 6.64 -17.66 -7.38
N SER A 161 6.77 -17.00 -8.52
CA SER A 161 5.63 -16.49 -9.28
C SER A 161 5.94 -16.60 -10.77
N PRO A 162 4.92 -16.53 -11.64
CA PRO A 162 5.15 -16.28 -13.04
C PRO A 162 6.11 -15.11 -13.31
N SER A 163 6.84 -15.19 -14.42
CA SER A 163 7.72 -14.11 -14.89
C SER A 163 6.93 -12.85 -15.28
N GLY A 164 5.71 -13.03 -15.81
CA GLY A 164 4.76 -11.98 -16.15
C GLY A 164 3.41 -12.55 -16.59
N CYS A 165 2.41 -11.70 -16.88
CA CYS A 165 1.11 -12.17 -17.40
C CYS A 165 1.19 -12.81 -18.80
N ASP A 166 2.28 -12.60 -19.53
CA ASP A 166 2.59 -13.17 -20.84
C ASP A 166 3.49 -14.42 -20.77
N GLU A 167 4.07 -14.71 -19.60
CA GLU A 167 4.97 -15.85 -19.36
C GLU A 167 4.53 -16.63 -18.10
N LEU A 168 3.31 -17.17 -18.13
CA LEU A 168 2.70 -17.84 -16.98
C LEU A 168 3.42 -19.13 -16.55
N GLU A 169 4.06 -19.82 -17.49
CA GLU A 169 4.74 -21.10 -17.26
C GLU A 169 6.16 -20.93 -16.72
N VAL A 170 6.78 -19.76 -16.97
CA VAL A 170 8.14 -19.47 -16.51
C VAL A 170 8.10 -19.04 -15.04
N ARG A 171 8.60 -19.89 -14.16
CA ARG A 171 8.72 -19.57 -12.74
C ARG A 171 9.94 -18.69 -12.49
N LYS A 172 9.74 -17.59 -11.76
CA LYS A 172 10.79 -16.69 -11.31
C LYS A 172 10.79 -16.60 -9.80
N LEU A 173 11.94 -16.90 -9.20
CA LEU A 173 12.17 -16.66 -7.78
C LEU A 173 12.25 -15.15 -7.53
N ARG A 174 11.49 -14.69 -6.55
CA ARG A 174 11.44 -13.28 -6.15
C ARG A 174 11.52 -13.18 -4.65
N LYS A 175 11.88 -12.00 -4.17
CA LYS A 175 11.88 -11.66 -2.76
C LYS A 175 10.95 -10.48 -2.52
N CYS A 176 10.21 -10.50 -1.41
CA CYS A 176 9.49 -9.33 -0.92
C CYS A 176 9.61 -9.23 0.60
N TRP A 177 9.62 -8.00 1.10
CA TRP A 177 9.48 -7.75 2.52
C TRP A 177 8.07 -8.16 2.97
N GLU A 178 8.02 -8.94 4.04
CA GLU A 178 6.79 -9.40 4.69
C GLU A 178 6.85 -9.00 6.17
N LEU A 179 5.72 -8.54 6.71
CA LEU A 179 5.57 -8.31 8.15
C LEU A 179 5.72 -9.65 8.88
N GLU A 180 6.76 -9.77 9.72
CA GLU A 180 7.03 -10.97 10.51
C GLU A 180 6.26 -10.94 11.83
N SER A 181 6.30 -9.82 12.55
CA SER A 181 5.60 -9.68 13.83
C SER A 181 5.38 -8.22 14.21
N THR A 182 4.41 -8.00 15.12
CA THR A 182 4.12 -6.73 15.77
C THR A 182 4.27 -6.83 17.30
N ILE A 183 5.30 -7.56 17.74
CA ILE A 183 5.54 -7.86 19.16
C ILE A 183 6.81 -7.10 19.60
N PRO A 184 6.84 -6.51 20.80
CA PRO A 184 8.08 -6.03 21.40
C PRO A 184 9.13 -7.14 21.41
N SER A 185 10.34 -6.83 20.94
CA SER A 185 11.46 -7.79 20.92
C SER A 185 11.84 -8.34 22.31
N ASN A 186 11.21 -7.85 23.38
CA ASN A 186 11.46 -8.22 24.78
C ASN A 186 10.69 -9.45 25.29
N ASN A 187 9.92 -10.16 24.45
CA ASN A 187 9.21 -11.39 24.87
C ASN A 187 9.89 -12.69 24.42
N PHE A 188 11.21 -12.68 24.22
CA PHE A 188 12.01 -13.91 24.21
C PHE A 188 12.63 -14.10 25.60
N LEU A 189 11.82 -14.58 26.55
CA LEU A 189 12.26 -15.21 27.79
C LEU A 189 11.81 -16.67 27.78
#